data_AF-A0AA96J291-F1
#
_entry.id   AF-A0AA96J291-F1
#
_cell.length_a   1.000
_cell.length_b   1.000
_cell.length_c   1.000
_cell.angle_alpha   90.00
_cell.angle_beta   90.00
_cell.angle_gamma   90.00
#
_symmetry.space_group_name_H-M   'P 1'
#
loop_
_entity.id
_entity.type
_entity.pdbx_description
1 polymer ?
#
loop_
_entity_poly.entity_id
_entity_poly.type
_entity_poly.pdbx_seq_one_letter_code
_entity_poly.pdbx_strand_id
1 'polypeptide(L)'
;MYRTEEILPAIDARFAELLRRADDLDKDWAHIEGMVYDLLRALDASTAVKAAHYSPMSRGDGLSEGRRNLVRRVVAIVAKHLSVAGVSLDIDSGPIVEHFLGFRRSWEEHKRPEFSCRAVMLHTLDIYQDKADVLVRKQAALSFAHAFGLKHQKNQEMKGCALLEINAGVDVYWRPARFTTSTQGRLTTALLALGAAIALTDSMGSGTAALAEAEALIAELSAANWVPERSFRGHAYGVEVRLFQSCIKFLVPRATVARLNAFVSQHAPEYFQEPK
;
A
#
# COMPACT_ATOMS: atom_id res chain seq x y z
N MET A 1 11.31 -23.56 -21.97
CA MET A 1 10.91 -24.44 -20.85
C MET A 1 11.89 -24.11 -19.74
N TYR A 2 11.62 -23.07 -18.96
CA TYR A 2 12.50 -22.69 -17.86
C TYR A 2 12.32 -23.73 -16.77
N ARG A 3 13.36 -24.54 -16.52
CA ARG A 3 13.39 -25.45 -15.39
C ARG A 3 13.31 -24.60 -14.13
N THR A 4 12.15 -24.61 -13.49
CA THR A 4 11.86 -23.91 -12.22
C THR A 4 12.67 -24.50 -11.05
N GLU A 5 13.52 -25.49 -11.29
CA GLU A 5 14.25 -26.25 -10.29
C GLU A 5 15.72 -25.81 -10.10
N GLU A 6 16.26 -24.93 -10.95
CA GLU A 6 17.70 -24.56 -10.90
C GLU A 6 18.00 -23.15 -10.34
N ILE A 7 17.02 -22.43 -9.78
CA ILE A 7 17.22 -21.10 -9.15
C ILE A 7 16.79 -21.08 -7.67
N LEU A 8 17.08 -22.13 -6.90
CA LEU A 8 16.76 -22.14 -5.47
C LEU A 8 17.99 -22.44 -4.61
N PRO A 9 18.90 -21.47 -4.43
CA PRO A 9 19.72 -21.46 -3.23
C PRO A 9 18.75 -21.36 -2.03
N ALA A 10 18.82 -22.37 -1.15
CA ALA A 10 18.17 -22.45 0.16
C ALA A 10 16.91 -21.58 0.32
N ILE A 11 15.74 -22.12 -0.05
CA ILE A 11 14.44 -21.56 0.35
C ILE A 11 14.45 -21.44 1.87
N ASP A 12 14.73 -20.23 2.35
CA ASP A 12 14.54 -19.85 3.75
C ASP A 12 13.12 -20.29 4.15
N ALA A 13 12.93 -20.86 5.34
CA ALA A 13 11.63 -21.43 5.76
C ALA A 13 10.47 -20.43 5.61
N ARG A 14 10.80 -19.13 5.61
CA ARG A 14 9.94 -17.98 5.33
C ARG A 14 9.33 -17.99 3.92
N PHE A 15 10.05 -18.45 2.90
CA PHE A 15 9.56 -18.58 1.53
C PHE A 15 8.69 -19.82 1.34
N ALA A 16 8.91 -20.89 2.12
CA ALA A 16 8.08 -22.09 2.04
C ALA A 16 6.62 -21.82 2.42
N GLU A 17 6.38 -21.02 3.47
CA GLU A 17 5.02 -20.63 3.87
C GLU A 17 4.34 -19.72 2.83
N LEU A 18 5.11 -18.83 2.20
CA LEU A 18 4.61 -18.01 1.11
C LEU A 18 4.15 -18.86 -0.08
N LEU A 19 4.99 -19.79 -0.53
CA LEU A 19 4.67 -20.69 -1.64
C LEU A 19 3.49 -21.61 -1.32
N ARG A 20 3.40 -22.12 -0.08
CA ARG A 20 2.24 -22.89 0.39
C ARG A 20 0.95 -22.08 0.30
N ARG A 21 0.99 -20.81 0.71
CA ARG A 21 -0.16 -19.90 0.63
C ARG A 21 -0.55 -19.59 -0.82
N ALA A 22 0.43 -19.51 -1.72
CA ALA A 22 0.17 -19.37 -3.15
C ALA A 22 -0.52 -20.63 -3.72
N ASP A 23 -0.05 -21.82 -3.35
CA ASP A 23 -0.66 -23.08 -3.76
C ASP A 23 -2.11 -23.21 -3.23
N ASP A 24 -2.39 -22.76 -2.01
CA ASP A 24 -3.75 -22.72 -1.45
C ASP A 24 -4.66 -21.75 -2.24
N LEU A 25 -4.16 -20.56 -2.61
CA LEU A 25 -4.89 -19.61 -3.46
C LEU A 25 -5.17 -20.16 -4.86
N ASP A 26 -4.25 -20.93 -5.44
CA ASP A 26 -4.45 -21.62 -6.72
C ASP A 26 -5.57 -22.67 -6.63
N LYS A 27 -5.61 -23.45 -5.54
CA LYS A 27 -6.69 -24.42 -5.30
C LYS A 27 -8.04 -23.74 -5.11
N ASP A 28 -8.09 -22.68 -4.30
CA ASP A 28 -9.31 -21.90 -4.06
C ASP A 28 -9.83 -21.30 -5.36
N TRP A 29 -8.93 -20.76 -6.19
CA TRP A 29 -9.29 -20.21 -7.49
C TRP A 29 -9.82 -21.28 -8.45
N ALA A 30 -9.15 -22.43 -8.55
CA ALA A 30 -9.60 -23.54 -9.39
C ALA A 30 -10.99 -24.06 -8.95
N HIS A 31 -11.27 -24.07 -7.65
CA HIS A 31 -12.58 -24.44 -7.12
C HIS A 31 -13.67 -23.43 -7.54
N ILE A 32 -13.42 -22.13 -7.36
CA ILE A 32 -14.35 -21.06 -7.78
C ILE A 32 -14.57 -21.10 -9.29
N GLU A 33 -13.51 -21.25 -10.07
CA GLU A 33 -13.59 -21.36 -11.53
C GLU A 33 -14.44 -22.58 -11.94
N GLY A 34 -14.24 -23.73 -11.29
CA GLY A 34 -15.08 -24.93 -11.47
C GLY A 34 -16.55 -24.68 -11.15
N MET A 35 -16.86 -24.09 -9.99
CA MET A 35 -18.23 -23.74 -9.61
C MET A 35 -18.90 -22.81 -10.61
N VAL A 36 -18.16 -21.81 -11.11
CA VAL A 36 -18.66 -20.90 -12.16
C VAL A 36 -18.93 -21.69 -13.43
N TYR A 37 -18.01 -22.54 -13.89
CA TYR A 37 -18.23 -23.37 -15.08
C TYR A 37 -19.42 -24.32 -14.95
N ASP A 38 -19.62 -24.95 -13.80
CA ASP A 38 -20.75 -25.84 -13.54
C ASP A 38 -22.09 -25.08 -13.53
N LEU A 39 -22.12 -23.92 -12.86
CA LEU A 39 -23.28 -23.02 -12.91
C LEU A 39 -23.58 -22.59 -14.35
N LEU A 40 -22.56 -22.23 -15.12
CA LEU A 40 -22.71 -21.83 -16.52
C LEU A 40 -23.28 -22.97 -17.37
N ARG A 41 -22.78 -24.20 -17.19
CA ARG A 41 -23.30 -25.38 -17.88
C ARG A 41 -24.77 -25.64 -17.51
N ALA A 42 -25.14 -25.50 -16.24
CA ALA A 42 -26.52 -25.65 -15.79
C ALA A 42 -27.45 -24.58 -16.36
N LEU A 43 -26.98 -23.32 -16.42
CA LEU A 43 -27.74 -22.21 -17.00
C LEU A 43 -27.92 -22.37 -18.53
N ASP A 44 -26.90 -22.84 -19.24
CA ASP A 44 -27.02 -23.10 -20.68
C ASP A 44 -27.95 -24.29 -20.97
N ALA A 45 -28.00 -25.29 -20.10
CA ALA A 45 -28.98 -26.37 -20.20
C ALA A 45 -30.43 -25.90 -19.95
N SER A 46 -30.65 -24.72 -19.38
CA SER A 46 -31.98 -24.21 -19.02
C SER A 46 -32.70 -23.52 -20.19
N THR A 47 -33.87 -24.05 -20.55
CA THR A 47 -34.77 -23.48 -21.58
C THR A 47 -35.30 -22.10 -21.20
N ALA A 48 -35.54 -21.83 -19.92
CA ALA A 48 -36.02 -20.52 -19.45
C ALA A 48 -34.96 -19.41 -19.59
N VAL A 49 -33.68 -19.74 -19.39
CA VAL A 49 -32.56 -18.79 -19.52
C VAL A 49 -32.29 -18.49 -21.00
N LYS A 50 -32.40 -19.50 -21.87
CA LYS A 50 -32.31 -19.34 -23.33
C LYS A 50 -33.41 -18.43 -23.89
N ALA A 51 -34.62 -18.50 -23.32
CA ALA A 51 -35.74 -17.62 -23.67
C ALA A 51 -35.54 -16.16 -23.22
N ALA A 52 -34.69 -15.91 -22.22
CA ALA A 52 -34.42 -14.57 -21.67
C ALA A 52 -33.32 -13.78 -22.42
N HIS A 53 -32.86 -14.25 -23.59
CA HIS A 53 -31.77 -13.63 -24.37
C HIS A 53 -30.51 -13.34 -23.54
N TYR A 54 -30.18 -14.23 -22.61
CA TYR A 54 -28.98 -14.12 -21.80
C TYR A 54 -27.71 -14.10 -22.69
N SER A 55 -26.89 -13.04 -22.60
CA SER A 55 -25.64 -12.92 -23.37
C SER A 55 -24.43 -13.49 -22.61
N PRO A 56 -23.72 -14.50 -23.14
CA PRO A 56 -22.54 -15.06 -22.48
C PRO A 56 -21.30 -14.15 -22.47
N MET A 57 -21.25 -13.08 -23.27
CA MET A 57 -20.00 -12.31 -23.48
C MET A 57 -19.59 -11.43 -22.31
N SER A 58 -20.53 -10.91 -21.51
CA SER A 58 -20.22 -10.15 -20.28
C SER A 58 -19.61 -11.01 -19.16
N ARG A 59 -19.46 -12.33 -19.37
CA ARG A 59 -18.96 -13.31 -18.40
C ARG A 59 -17.45 -13.56 -18.50
N GLY A 60 -16.86 -13.46 -19.70
CA GLY A 60 -15.41 -13.54 -19.88
C GLY A 60 -14.68 -12.44 -19.10
N ASP A 61 -15.33 -11.29 -18.97
CA ASP A 61 -14.83 -10.13 -18.23
C ASP A 61 -14.75 -10.40 -16.72
N GLY A 62 -15.73 -11.13 -16.15
CA GLY A 62 -15.78 -11.43 -14.71
C GLY A 62 -14.67 -12.38 -14.24
N LEU A 63 -14.43 -13.48 -14.96
CA LEU A 63 -13.31 -14.40 -14.66
C LEU A 63 -11.95 -13.74 -14.92
N SER A 64 -11.85 -12.92 -15.98
CA SER A 64 -10.65 -12.13 -16.28
C SER A 64 -10.32 -11.14 -15.16
N GLU A 65 -11.31 -10.40 -14.65
CA GLU A 65 -11.12 -9.48 -13.52
C GLU A 65 -10.82 -10.23 -12.21
N GLY A 66 -11.41 -11.41 -12.01
CA GLY A 66 -11.08 -12.30 -10.90
C GLY A 66 -9.58 -12.66 -10.88
N ARG A 67 -9.02 -13.07 -12.02
CA ARG A 67 -7.58 -13.34 -12.14
C ARG A 67 -6.72 -12.10 -11.92
N ARG A 68 -7.13 -10.94 -12.42
CA ARG A 68 -6.43 -9.66 -12.17
C ARG A 68 -6.39 -9.33 -10.67
N ASN A 69 -7.50 -9.51 -9.97
CA ASN A 69 -7.57 -9.31 -8.53
C ASN A 69 -6.72 -10.33 -7.75
N LEU A 70 -6.63 -11.57 -8.24
CA LEU A 70 -5.77 -12.59 -7.66
C LEU A 70 -4.29 -12.22 -7.79
N VAL A 71 -3.85 -11.73 -8.96
CA VAL A 71 -2.49 -11.17 -9.14
C VAL A 71 -2.23 -10.05 -8.14
N ARG A 72 -3.10 -9.04 -8.07
CA ARG A 72 -2.97 -7.92 -7.13
C ARG A 72 -2.85 -8.40 -5.69
N ARG A 73 -3.63 -9.40 -5.29
CA ARG A 73 -3.60 -9.99 -3.95
C ARG A 73 -2.28 -10.70 -3.65
N VAL A 74 -1.77 -11.49 -4.60
CA VAL A 74 -0.47 -12.16 -4.45
C VAL A 74 0.66 -11.13 -4.33
N VAL A 75 0.65 -10.10 -5.17
CA VAL A 75 1.61 -8.99 -5.09
C VAL A 75 1.55 -8.31 -3.71
N ALA A 76 0.36 -8.05 -3.18
CA ALA A 76 0.19 -7.47 -1.84
C ALA A 76 0.73 -8.38 -0.72
N ILE A 77 0.60 -9.71 -0.84
CA ILE A 77 1.18 -10.66 0.10
C ILE A 77 2.71 -10.59 0.06
N VAL A 78 3.31 -10.55 -1.13
CA VAL A 78 4.76 -10.42 -1.31
C VAL A 78 5.26 -9.08 -0.77
N ALA A 79 4.58 -7.98 -1.10
CA ALA A 79 4.85 -6.64 -0.58
C ALA A 79 4.90 -6.60 0.96
N LYS A 80 3.92 -7.23 1.61
CA LYS A 80 3.88 -7.35 3.07
C LYS A 80 5.03 -8.21 3.61
N HIS A 81 5.39 -9.29 2.91
CA HIS A 81 6.50 -10.15 3.31
C HIS A 81 7.85 -9.46 3.23
N LEU A 82 8.05 -8.65 2.18
CA LEU A 82 9.24 -7.84 1.95
C LEU A 82 9.26 -6.54 2.77
N SER A 83 8.33 -6.39 3.74
CA SER A 83 8.29 -5.22 4.62
C SER A 83 9.54 -5.10 5.48
N VAL A 84 9.93 -3.86 5.78
CA VAL A 84 11.06 -3.55 6.66
C VAL A 84 10.54 -2.72 7.83
N ALA A 85 10.86 -3.14 9.06
CA ALA A 85 10.40 -2.51 10.30
C ALA A 85 8.86 -2.31 10.38
N GLY A 86 8.09 -3.21 9.75
CA GLY A 86 6.63 -3.13 9.67
C GLY A 86 6.10 -2.24 8.53
N VAL A 87 6.97 -1.54 7.80
CA VAL A 87 6.60 -0.72 6.64
C VAL A 87 6.52 -1.59 5.39
N SER A 88 5.33 -1.73 4.80
CA SER A 88 5.12 -2.50 3.57
C SER A 88 5.76 -1.81 2.37
N LEU A 89 6.33 -2.61 1.47
CA LEU A 89 6.74 -2.15 0.15
C LEU A 89 5.50 -1.86 -0.70
N ASP A 90 5.45 -0.73 -1.39
CA ASP A 90 4.43 -0.47 -2.41
C ASP A 90 4.90 -1.01 -3.76
N ILE A 91 4.12 -1.90 -4.37
CA ILE A 91 4.46 -2.54 -5.64
C ILE A 91 3.36 -2.24 -6.65
N ASP A 92 3.73 -1.59 -7.75
CA ASP A 92 2.85 -1.45 -8.90
C ASP A 92 2.59 -2.84 -9.51
N SER A 93 1.39 -3.35 -9.27
CA SER A 93 0.93 -4.63 -9.81
C SER A 93 0.65 -4.59 -11.31
N GLY A 94 0.54 -3.41 -11.94
CA GLY A 94 0.20 -3.24 -13.36
C GLY A 94 1.10 -4.02 -14.31
N PRO A 95 2.44 -3.85 -14.25
CA PRO A 95 3.39 -4.62 -15.05
C PRO A 95 3.30 -6.13 -14.83
N ILE A 96 3.01 -6.58 -13.61
CA ILE A 96 2.87 -8.00 -13.26
C ILE A 96 1.56 -8.56 -13.84
N VAL A 97 0.45 -7.81 -13.73
CA VAL A 97 -0.82 -8.14 -14.36
C VAL A 97 -0.65 -8.25 -15.87
N GLU A 98 0.04 -7.30 -16.51
CA GLU A 98 0.27 -7.33 -17.96
C GLU A 98 1.16 -8.52 -18.37
N HIS A 99 2.17 -8.85 -17.57
CA HIS A 99 3.05 -9.99 -17.82
C HIS A 99 2.29 -11.33 -17.90
N PHE A 100 1.36 -11.57 -16.97
CA PHE A 100 0.61 -12.83 -16.88
C PHE A 100 -0.73 -12.83 -17.65
N LEU A 101 -1.41 -11.69 -17.73
CA LEU A 101 -2.80 -11.56 -18.21
C LEU A 101 -2.98 -10.57 -19.37
N GLY A 102 -1.93 -9.91 -19.83
CA GLY A 102 -1.95 -8.91 -20.90
C GLY A 102 -2.25 -9.45 -22.30
N PHE A 103 -2.70 -8.57 -23.20
CA PHE A 103 -2.96 -8.89 -24.61
C PHE A 103 -1.71 -8.60 -25.47
N ARG A 104 -1.04 -9.65 -25.97
CA ARG A 104 0.07 -9.49 -26.93
C ARG A 104 -0.50 -9.34 -28.34
N ARG A 105 -0.08 -8.29 -29.05
CA ARG A 105 -0.58 -7.96 -30.41
C ARG A 105 0.11 -8.77 -31.53
N SER A 106 1.15 -9.55 -31.23
CA SER A 106 1.86 -10.35 -32.24
C SER A 106 1.83 -11.85 -31.90
N TRP A 107 1.70 -12.66 -32.95
CA TRP A 107 1.70 -14.12 -32.89
C TRP A 107 3.09 -14.73 -32.61
N GLU A 108 4.14 -13.91 -32.65
CA GLU A 108 5.54 -14.34 -32.58
C GLU A 108 6.09 -14.38 -31.15
N GLU A 109 5.42 -13.76 -30.17
CA GLU A 109 5.84 -13.79 -28.77
C GLU A 109 5.34 -15.08 -28.10
N HIS A 110 6.16 -16.11 -28.26
CA HIS A 110 5.96 -17.48 -27.84
C HIS A 110 5.63 -17.62 -26.34
N LYS A 111 4.60 -18.43 -26.05
CA LYS A 111 4.22 -19.05 -24.77
C LYS A 111 4.17 -18.07 -23.58
N ARG A 112 2.96 -17.57 -23.28
CA ARG A 112 2.68 -16.97 -21.97
C ARG A 112 3.19 -17.91 -20.86
N PRO A 113 3.83 -17.40 -19.80
CA PRO A 113 3.98 -18.19 -18.59
C PRO A 113 2.57 -18.57 -18.12
N GLU A 114 2.40 -19.83 -17.72
CA GLU A 114 1.13 -20.29 -17.20
C GLU A 114 0.79 -19.50 -15.94
N PHE A 115 -0.41 -18.93 -15.91
CA PHE A 115 -0.89 -18.20 -14.75
C PHE A 115 -1.09 -19.17 -13.58
N SER A 116 -0.37 -18.92 -12.50
CA SER A 116 -0.61 -19.48 -11.17
C SER A 116 -0.19 -18.44 -10.14
N CYS A 117 -0.85 -18.43 -8.98
CA CYS A 117 -0.47 -17.65 -7.82
C CYS A 117 0.99 -17.90 -7.45
N ARG A 118 1.43 -19.16 -7.56
CA ARG A 118 2.82 -19.54 -7.33
C ARG A 118 3.79 -18.85 -8.29
N ALA A 119 3.50 -18.86 -9.59
CA ALA A 119 4.35 -18.20 -10.60
C ALA A 119 4.39 -16.68 -10.41
N VAL A 120 3.23 -16.06 -10.11
CA VAL A 120 3.16 -14.62 -9.80
C VAL A 120 4.01 -14.28 -8.58
N MET A 121 3.93 -15.10 -7.52
CA MET A 121 4.69 -14.90 -6.30
C MET A 121 6.20 -15.00 -6.53
N LEU A 122 6.66 -16.06 -7.19
CA LEU A 122 8.07 -16.25 -7.51
C LEU A 122 8.61 -15.13 -8.39
N HIS A 123 7.86 -14.72 -9.41
CA HIS A 123 8.24 -13.61 -10.28
C HIS A 123 8.33 -12.28 -9.52
N THR A 124 7.39 -12.02 -8.61
CA THR A 124 7.43 -10.80 -7.79
C THR A 124 8.62 -10.83 -6.83
N LEU A 125 8.91 -11.97 -6.22
CA LEU A 125 10.08 -12.12 -5.34
C LEU A 125 11.40 -11.90 -6.09
N ASP A 126 11.57 -12.54 -7.24
CA ASP A 126 12.75 -12.38 -8.10
C ASP A 126 13.04 -10.92 -8.45
N ILE A 127 11.99 -10.14 -8.75
CA ILE A 127 12.16 -8.72 -9.10
C ILE A 127 12.54 -7.87 -7.88
N TYR A 128 11.94 -8.11 -6.71
CA TYR A 128 11.94 -7.13 -5.62
C TYR A 128 12.75 -7.52 -4.39
N GLN A 129 13.03 -8.81 -4.15
CA GLN A 129 13.61 -9.29 -2.88
C GLN A 129 14.95 -8.61 -2.54
N ASP A 130 15.87 -8.53 -3.50
CA ASP A 130 17.24 -8.04 -3.26
C ASP A 130 17.31 -6.52 -3.09
N LYS A 131 16.27 -5.81 -3.53
CA LYS A 131 16.16 -4.35 -3.48
C LYS A 131 15.09 -3.84 -2.53
N ALA A 132 14.42 -4.74 -1.81
CA ALA A 132 13.25 -4.42 -0.99
C ALA A 132 13.55 -3.33 0.05
N ASP A 133 14.61 -3.49 0.86
CA ASP A 133 14.97 -2.51 1.90
C ASP A 133 15.22 -1.12 1.32
N VAL A 134 15.98 -1.03 0.23
CA VAL A 134 16.27 0.24 -0.45
C VAL A 134 14.99 0.89 -0.96
N LEU A 135 14.11 0.12 -1.59
CA LEU A 135 12.83 0.62 -2.10
C LEU A 135 11.88 1.06 -0.97
N VAL A 136 11.76 0.28 0.10
CA VAL A 136 10.92 0.63 1.26
C VAL A 136 11.38 1.95 1.87
N ARG A 137 12.69 2.11 2.10
CA ARG A 137 13.25 3.36 2.65
C ARG A 137 13.00 4.55 1.73
N LYS A 138 13.24 4.37 0.43
CA LYS A 138 12.98 5.39 -0.59
C LYS A 138 11.52 5.80 -0.64
N GLN A 139 10.59 4.84 -0.68
CA GLN A 139 9.15 5.09 -0.71
C GLN A 139 8.67 5.79 0.56
N ALA A 140 9.13 5.35 1.74
CA ALA A 140 8.78 6.00 3.00
C ALA A 140 9.31 7.44 3.07
N ALA A 141 10.56 7.68 2.65
CA ALA A 141 11.15 9.01 2.60
C ALA A 141 10.40 9.94 1.63
N LEU A 142 10.09 9.46 0.43
CA LEU A 142 9.30 10.22 -0.56
C LEU A 142 7.89 10.49 -0.04
N SER A 143 7.20 9.49 0.48
CA SER A 143 5.85 9.62 1.04
C SER A 143 5.82 10.67 2.15
N PHE A 144 6.78 10.62 3.08
CA PHE A 144 6.91 11.62 4.13
C PHE A 144 7.18 13.03 3.56
N ALA A 145 8.13 13.16 2.63
CA ALA A 145 8.46 14.44 2.03
C ALA A 145 7.28 15.08 1.28
N HIS A 146 6.53 14.28 0.51
CA HIS A 146 5.34 14.70 -0.20
C HIS A 146 4.17 15.02 0.73
N ALA A 147 3.89 14.17 1.73
CA ALA A 147 2.76 14.35 2.64
C ALA A 147 2.84 15.67 3.42
N PHE A 148 4.05 16.08 3.80
CA PHE A 148 4.30 17.35 4.48
C PHE A 148 4.71 18.48 3.54
N GLY A 149 4.90 18.23 2.25
CA GLY A 149 5.32 19.26 1.30
C GLY A 149 6.62 19.95 1.72
N LEU A 150 7.64 19.18 2.14
CA LEU A 150 8.84 19.70 2.81
C LEU A 150 9.57 20.80 2.02
N LYS A 151 9.49 20.80 0.69
CA LYS A 151 10.08 21.85 -0.18
C LYS A 151 9.47 23.25 0.07
N HIS A 152 8.23 23.30 0.54
CA HIS A 152 7.46 24.53 0.77
C HIS A 152 7.20 24.80 2.26
N GLN A 153 7.67 23.93 3.15
CA GLN A 153 7.54 24.14 4.59
C GLN A 153 8.41 25.31 5.04
N LYS A 154 7.85 26.16 5.89
CA LYS A 154 8.62 27.20 6.58
C LYS A 154 9.34 26.55 7.75
N ASN A 155 10.63 26.82 7.89
CA ASN A 155 11.38 26.39 9.07
C ASN A 155 10.89 27.18 10.30
N GLN A 156 10.00 26.58 11.08
CA GLN A 156 9.42 27.16 12.30
C GLN A 156 9.73 26.26 13.48
N GLU A 157 10.20 26.87 14.58
CA GLU A 157 10.47 26.17 15.83
C GLU A 157 9.56 26.67 16.95
N MET A 158 9.08 25.76 17.79
CA MET A 158 8.26 26.04 18.96
C MET A 158 8.71 25.17 20.12
N LYS A 159 9.23 25.78 21.19
CA LYS A 159 9.61 25.11 22.45
C LYS A 159 10.48 23.85 22.27
N GLY A 160 11.51 23.92 21.43
CA GLY A 160 12.42 22.79 21.18
C GLY A 160 11.88 21.72 20.21
N CYS A 161 10.71 21.96 19.60
CA CYS A 161 10.16 21.16 18.52
C CYS A 161 10.22 21.95 17.20
N ALA A 162 10.41 21.25 16.07
CA ALA A 162 10.09 21.82 14.77
C ALA A 162 8.58 21.67 14.51
N LEU A 163 8.00 22.63 13.82
CA LEU A 163 6.61 22.60 13.42
C LEU A 163 6.51 22.16 11.95
N LEU A 164 5.79 21.06 11.71
CA LEU A 164 5.28 20.72 10.39
C LEU A 164 3.79 21.07 10.34
N GLU A 165 3.34 21.71 9.25
CA GLU A 165 1.96 22.14 9.11
C GLU A 165 1.35 21.61 7.81
N ILE A 166 0.14 21.06 7.88
CA ILE A 166 -0.65 20.74 6.69
C ILE A 166 -1.93 21.57 6.72
N ASN A 167 -2.34 22.12 5.57
CA ASN A 167 -3.58 22.91 5.46
C ASN A 167 -4.80 22.05 5.82
N ALA A 168 -5.84 22.61 6.41
CA ALA A 168 -7.06 21.85 6.71
C ALA A 168 -8.29 22.56 6.15
N GLY A 169 -9.24 21.76 5.69
CA GLY A 169 -10.57 22.20 5.31
C GLY A 169 -11.61 21.49 6.15
N VAL A 170 -12.59 22.24 6.64
CA VAL A 170 -13.74 21.72 7.39
C VAL A 170 -15.02 21.86 6.58
N ASP A 171 -15.91 20.90 6.74
CA ASP A 171 -17.28 20.97 6.27
C ASP A 171 -18.10 21.79 7.29
N VAL A 172 -18.33 23.05 6.97
CA VAL A 172 -19.04 24.01 7.83
C VAL A 172 -20.55 23.76 7.89
N TYR A 173 -21.10 22.94 6.99
CA TYR A 173 -22.51 22.60 6.97
C TYR A 173 -22.86 21.47 7.95
N TRP A 174 -21.85 20.74 8.42
CA TRP A 174 -21.99 19.74 9.48
C TRP A 174 -21.88 20.40 10.87
N ARG A 175 -22.64 19.91 11.86
CA ARG A 175 -22.58 20.39 13.26
C ARG A 175 -22.36 19.21 14.23
N PRO A 176 -21.25 19.19 14.99
CA PRO A 176 -20.11 20.11 14.92
C PRO A 176 -19.39 20.06 13.56
N ALA A 177 -18.69 21.14 13.18
CA ALA A 177 -17.92 21.12 11.93
C ALA A 177 -16.88 20.00 11.96
N ARG A 178 -16.74 19.24 10.87
CA ARG A 178 -15.79 18.13 10.76
C ARG A 178 -14.81 18.36 9.63
N PHE A 179 -13.65 17.72 9.64
CA PHE A 179 -12.76 17.76 8.49
C PHE A 179 -13.42 17.20 7.23
N THR A 180 -13.16 17.82 6.07
CA THR A 180 -13.59 17.29 4.78
C THR A 180 -12.92 15.95 4.49
N THR A 181 -13.52 15.09 3.65
CA THR A 181 -12.93 13.80 3.25
C THR A 181 -11.51 13.95 2.71
N SER A 182 -11.23 15.04 1.98
CA SER A 182 -9.87 15.36 1.50
C SER A 182 -8.90 15.63 2.65
N THR A 183 -9.31 16.38 3.67
CA THR A 183 -8.48 16.68 4.84
C THR A 183 -8.26 15.43 5.70
N GLN A 184 -9.29 14.60 5.87
CA GLN A 184 -9.18 13.31 6.55
C GLN A 184 -8.16 12.40 5.86
N GLY A 185 -8.24 12.29 4.53
CA GLY A 185 -7.28 11.53 3.72
C GLY A 185 -5.86 12.06 3.86
N ARG A 186 -5.66 13.38 3.77
CA ARG A 186 -4.33 14.00 3.93
C ARG A 186 -3.74 13.81 5.33
N LEU A 187 -4.54 13.95 6.38
CA LEU A 187 -4.10 13.69 7.76
C LEU A 187 -3.71 12.22 7.94
N THR A 188 -4.52 11.31 7.42
CA THR A 188 -4.24 9.87 7.42
C THR A 188 -2.90 9.58 6.72
N THR A 189 -2.72 10.09 5.50
CA THR A 189 -1.46 9.94 4.75
C THR A 189 -0.27 10.53 5.52
N ALA A 190 -0.40 11.71 6.11
CA ALA A 190 0.68 12.35 6.86
C ALA A 190 1.08 11.56 8.12
N LEU A 191 0.10 11.03 8.86
CA LEU A 191 0.35 10.20 10.05
C LEU A 191 1.03 8.88 9.70
N LEU A 192 0.55 8.19 8.68
CA LEU A 192 1.15 6.93 8.22
C LEU A 192 2.56 7.15 7.65
N ALA A 193 2.76 8.22 6.87
CA ALA A 193 4.07 8.56 6.32
C ALA A 193 5.08 8.95 7.42
N LEU A 194 4.64 9.70 8.43
CA LEU A 194 5.45 10.03 9.60
C LEU A 194 5.81 8.77 10.39
N GLY A 195 4.83 7.89 10.66
CA GLY A 195 5.05 6.62 11.35
C GLY A 195 6.04 5.72 10.62
N ALA A 196 5.89 5.59 9.30
CA ALA A 196 6.81 4.81 8.46
C ALA A 196 8.24 5.38 8.46
N ALA A 197 8.38 6.71 8.33
CA ALA A 197 9.69 7.34 8.36
C ALA A 197 10.37 7.16 9.73
N ILE A 198 9.64 7.39 10.84
CA ILE A 198 10.18 7.21 12.20
C ILE A 198 10.59 5.75 12.41
N ALA A 199 9.74 4.79 12.03
CA ALA A 199 10.01 3.37 12.16
C ALA A 199 11.32 2.94 11.48
N LEU A 200 11.66 3.56 10.34
CA LEU A 200 12.88 3.26 9.58
C LEU A 200 14.10 4.05 10.03
N THR A 201 13.93 5.11 10.83
CA THR A 201 15.02 5.89 11.44
C THR A 201 15.43 5.41 12.84
N ASP A 202 14.55 4.69 13.54
CA ASP A 202 14.79 4.27 14.92
C ASP A 202 15.52 2.92 14.97
N SER A 203 16.82 2.95 15.31
CA SER A 203 17.65 1.75 15.44
C SER A 203 17.32 0.91 16.68
N MET A 204 16.46 1.39 17.57
CA MET A 204 16.11 0.77 18.85
C MET A 204 14.93 -0.22 18.76
N GLY A 205 14.44 -0.52 17.55
CA GLY A 205 13.52 -1.65 17.31
C GLY A 205 12.04 -1.40 17.61
N SER A 206 11.62 -0.15 17.84
CA SER A 206 10.21 0.21 18.11
C SER A 206 9.39 0.50 16.84
N GLY A 207 9.90 0.20 15.64
CA GLY A 207 9.29 0.61 14.37
C GLY A 207 7.87 0.09 14.10
N THR A 208 7.46 -1.01 14.74
CA THR A 208 6.06 -1.47 14.73
C THR A 208 5.16 -0.70 15.71
N ALA A 209 5.73 -0.22 16.83
CA ALA A 209 5.02 0.54 17.86
C ALA A 209 4.73 1.97 17.41
N ALA A 210 5.68 2.59 16.72
CA ALA A 210 5.55 2.89 15.29
C ALA A 210 4.14 2.94 14.68
N LEU A 211 4.01 2.49 13.45
CA LEU A 211 2.75 2.47 12.69
C LEU A 211 1.45 2.23 13.49
N ALA A 212 1.46 1.35 14.51
CA ALA A 212 0.36 1.16 15.45
C ALA A 212 -0.15 2.43 16.18
N GLU A 213 0.72 3.34 16.66
CA GLU A 213 0.26 4.60 17.29
C GLU A 213 -0.40 5.55 16.28
N ALA A 214 0.08 5.60 15.04
CA ALA A 214 -0.58 6.38 13.98
C ALA A 214 -1.95 5.78 13.65
N GLU A 215 -2.04 4.46 13.52
CA GLU A 215 -3.30 3.75 13.30
C GLU A 215 -4.29 3.97 14.46
N ALA A 216 -3.81 3.92 15.70
CA ALA A 216 -4.61 4.20 16.89
C ALA A 216 -5.14 5.63 16.89
N LEU A 217 -4.30 6.61 16.55
CA LEU A 217 -4.70 8.01 16.45
C LEU A 217 -5.72 8.23 15.33
N ILE A 218 -5.55 7.59 14.17
CA ILE A 218 -6.52 7.62 13.08
C ILE A 218 -7.85 7.01 13.52
N ALA A 219 -7.83 5.88 14.23
CA ALA A 219 -9.02 5.23 14.75
C ALA A 219 -9.74 6.12 15.78
N GLU A 220 -9.02 6.79 16.66
CA GLU A 220 -9.56 7.76 17.62
C GLU A 220 -10.23 8.93 16.90
N LEU A 221 -9.58 9.51 15.89
CA LEU A 221 -10.15 10.59 15.08
C LEU A 221 -11.41 10.15 14.33
N SER A 222 -11.40 8.92 13.82
CA SER A 222 -12.57 8.34 13.16
C SER A 222 -13.72 8.15 14.14
N ALA A 223 -13.45 7.64 15.35
CA ALA A 223 -14.45 7.50 16.41
C ALA A 223 -15.00 8.87 16.86
N ALA A 224 -14.16 9.91 16.85
CA ALA A 224 -14.53 11.29 17.15
C ALA A 224 -15.16 12.04 15.96
N ASN A 225 -15.53 11.35 14.87
CA ASN A 225 -16.11 11.94 13.66
C ASN A 225 -15.27 13.05 13.01
N TRP A 226 -13.94 13.04 13.21
CA TRP A 226 -12.99 14.00 12.64
C TRP A 226 -13.30 15.47 12.98
N VAL A 227 -13.84 15.71 14.17
CA VAL A 227 -14.11 17.06 14.66
C VAL A 227 -12.80 17.73 15.10
N PRO A 228 -12.44 18.93 14.59
CA PRO A 228 -11.28 19.67 15.05
C PRO A 228 -11.59 20.31 16.40
N GLU A 229 -11.29 19.61 17.48
CA GLU A 229 -11.44 20.17 18.83
C GLU A 229 -10.24 21.04 19.20
N ARG A 230 -10.49 22.21 19.79
CA ARG A 230 -9.43 23.12 20.28
C ARG A 230 -8.51 22.48 21.32
N SER A 231 -8.99 21.45 22.01
CA SER A 231 -8.30 20.69 23.04
C SER A 231 -7.67 19.38 22.55
N PHE A 232 -7.89 18.99 21.29
CA PHE A 232 -7.34 17.72 20.82
C PHE A 232 -5.81 17.76 20.81
N ARG A 233 -5.21 16.86 21.58
CA ARG A 233 -3.76 16.63 21.64
C ARG A 233 -3.49 15.15 21.46
N GLY A 234 -3.53 14.72 20.21
CA GLY A 234 -3.04 13.41 19.83
C GLY A 234 -1.53 13.35 20.02
N HIS A 235 -1.01 12.23 20.48
CA HIS A 235 0.42 11.98 20.49
C HIS A 235 0.66 10.72 19.66
N ALA A 236 1.60 10.81 18.73
CA ALA A 236 2.11 9.66 18.00
C ALA A 236 3.63 9.81 17.91
N TYR A 237 4.39 8.86 18.44
CA TYR A 237 5.86 8.82 18.38
C TYR A 237 6.57 9.96 19.11
N GLY A 238 5.95 10.47 20.18
CA GLY A 238 6.40 11.70 20.84
C GLY A 238 6.24 12.95 19.99
N VAL A 239 5.52 12.87 18.86
CA VAL A 239 5.05 14.01 18.08
C VAL A 239 3.66 14.40 18.57
N GLU A 240 3.52 15.65 18.99
CA GLU A 240 2.22 16.19 19.39
C GLU A 240 1.48 16.68 18.14
N VAL A 241 0.26 16.17 17.93
CA VAL A 241 -0.63 16.52 16.83
C VAL A 241 -1.75 17.40 17.35
N ARG A 242 -1.84 18.62 16.80
CA ARG A 242 -2.86 19.61 17.15
C ARG A 242 -3.75 19.91 15.96
N LEU A 243 -5.05 19.84 16.18
CA LEU A 243 -6.05 20.05 15.15
C LEU A 243 -6.61 21.47 15.24
N PHE A 244 -6.60 22.18 14.12
CA PHE A 244 -7.28 23.45 13.95
C PHE A 244 -8.18 23.39 12.71
N GLN A 245 -9.13 24.30 12.62
CA GLN A 245 -10.05 24.34 11.47
C GLN A 245 -9.35 24.67 10.16
N SER A 246 -8.28 25.50 10.20
CA SER A 246 -7.54 25.96 9.04
C SER A 246 -6.24 25.19 8.77
N CYS A 247 -5.68 24.52 9.78
CA CYS A 247 -4.46 23.73 9.64
C CYS A 247 -4.35 22.63 10.70
N ILE A 248 -3.46 21.67 10.44
CA ILE A 248 -3.08 20.64 11.40
C ILE A 248 -1.58 20.77 11.63
N LYS A 249 -1.20 20.82 12.90
CA LYS A 249 0.16 21.09 13.35
C LYS A 249 0.76 19.86 14.00
N PHE A 250 1.97 19.53 13.59
CA PHE A 250 2.77 18.45 14.13
C PHE A 250 4.00 19.05 14.79
N LEU A 251 4.11 18.91 16.11
CA LEU A 251 5.26 19.36 16.89
C LEU A 251 6.23 18.19 17.04
N VAL A 252 7.26 18.20 16.20
CA VAL A 252 8.25 17.13 16.12
C VAL A 252 9.45 17.48 16.99
N PRO A 253 9.84 16.65 17.99
CA PRO A 253 11.02 16.91 18.81
C PRO A 253 12.29 17.07 17.96
N ARG A 254 13.16 18.03 18.30
CA ARG A 254 14.38 18.33 17.54
C ARG A 254 15.28 17.12 17.28
N ALA A 255 15.40 16.22 18.25
CA ALA A 255 16.17 14.97 18.09
C ALA A 255 15.59 14.07 16.98
N THR A 256 14.27 14.01 16.87
CA THR A 256 13.57 13.27 15.80
C THR A 256 13.72 13.98 14.46
N VAL A 257 13.65 15.31 14.43
CA VAL A 257 13.85 16.11 13.21
C VAL A 257 15.23 15.86 12.60
N ALA A 258 16.29 15.83 13.40
CA ALA A 258 17.64 15.56 12.91
C ALA A 258 17.74 14.18 12.22
N ARG A 259 17.11 13.15 12.80
CA ARG A 259 17.05 11.80 12.22
C ARG A 259 16.24 11.77 10.93
N LEU A 260 15.06 12.40 10.92
CA LEU A 260 14.21 12.49 9.73
C LEU A 260 14.90 13.24 8.59
N ASN A 261 15.60 14.34 8.88
CA ASN A 261 16.36 15.07 7.86
C ASN A 261 17.44 14.18 7.23
N ALA A 262 18.25 13.49 8.05
CA ALA A 262 19.26 12.57 7.54
C ALA A 262 18.65 11.46 6.67
N PHE A 263 17.54 10.87 7.13
CA PHE A 263 16.82 9.82 6.41
C PHE A 263 16.28 10.31 5.05
N VAL A 264 15.59 11.44 5.01
CA VAL A 264 15.00 11.97 3.77
C VAL A 264 16.10 12.44 2.81
N SER A 265 17.16 13.08 3.29
CA SER A 265 18.30 13.48 2.45
C SER A 265 19.01 12.28 1.82
N GLN A 266 19.08 11.15 2.53
CA GLN A 266 19.71 9.94 2.04
C GLN A 266 18.83 9.18 1.03
N HIS A 267 17.52 9.08 1.28
CA HIS A 267 16.64 8.15 0.57
C HIS A 267 15.65 8.80 -0.40
N ALA A 268 15.46 10.12 -0.34
CA ALA A 268 14.62 10.89 -1.28
C ALA A 268 15.33 12.17 -1.81
N PRO A 269 16.61 12.11 -2.23
CA PRO A 269 17.31 13.29 -2.72
C PRO A 269 16.64 13.93 -3.93
N GLU A 270 15.96 13.15 -4.77
CA GLU A 270 15.24 13.65 -5.96
C GLU A 270 14.09 14.59 -5.62
N TYR A 271 13.50 14.50 -4.43
CA TYR A 271 12.38 15.35 -4.02
C TYR A 271 12.80 16.83 -3.95
N PHE A 272 14.07 17.10 -3.61
CA PHE A 272 14.60 18.44 -3.44
C PHE A 272 15.26 19.00 -4.71
N GLN A 273 15.39 18.19 -5.77
CA GLN A 273 15.94 18.65 -7.04
C GLN A 273 14.92 19.56 -7.75
N GLU A 274 15.40 20.59 -8.44
CA GLU A 274 14.54 21.38 -9.32
C GLU A 274 14.15 20.54 -10.55
N PRO A 275 12.89 20.65 -11.03
CA PRO A 275 12.51 19.97 -12.26
C PRO A 275 13.41 20.48 -13.39
N LYS A 276 14.09 19.54 -14.07
CA LYS A 276 14.87 19.81 -15.28
C LYS A 276 13.96 20.20 -16.44
#